data_AF-A0AAF3FQV0-F1
#
_entry.id   AF-A0AAF3FQV0-F1
#
_cell.length_a   1.000
_cell.length_b   1.000
_cell.length_c   1.000
_cell.angle_alpha   90.00
_cell.angle_beta   90.00
_cell.angle_gamma   90.00
#
_symmetry.space_group_name_H-M   'P 1'
#
loop_
_entity.id
_entity.type
_entity.pdbx_description
1 polymer ?
#
loop_
_entity_poly.entity_id
_entity_poly.type
_entity_poly.pdbx_seq_one_letter_code
_entity_poly.pdbx_strand_id
1 'polypeptide(L)'
;MFWLNYVLIFLCSIFFVVLGMRIPDPPVFAAVEHYPSICYLPPDSGLCPSQNVDNLSEEASDLQIRYYFDQTTQQCYPFGVQSCGGNENRFATRAECQNYCRIGV
;
A
#
# COMPACT_ATOMS: atom_id res chain seq x y z
N MET A 1 4.30 -21.39 -49.28
CA MET A 1 3.59 -21.90 -48.07
C MET A 1 3.58 -20.94 -46.87
N PHE A 2 4.06 -19.69 -46.99
CA PHE A 2 3.99 -18.69 -45.89
C PHE A 2 2.73 -17.80 -45.93
N TRP A 3 2.08 -17.66 -47.09
CA TRP A 3 0.86 -16.86 -47.25
C TRP A 3 -0.39 -17.49 -46.61
N LEU A 4 -0.50 -18.81 -46.57
CA LEU A 4 -1.62 -19.49 -45.89
C LEU A 4 -1.60 -19.26 -44.36
N ASN A 5 -0.41 -19.13 -43.76
CA ASN A 5 -0.28 -18.82 -42.34
C ASN A 5 -0.70 -17.38 -42.02
N TYR A 6 -0.39 -16.43 -42.89
CA TYR A 6 -0.77 -15.02 -42.70
C TYR A 6 -2.29 -14.81 -42.79
N VAL A 7 -2.95 -15.49 -43.73
CA VAL A 7 -4.41 -15.45 -43.88
C VAL A 7 -5.09 -16.10 -42.67
N LEU A 8 -4.56 -17.21 -42.14
CA LEU A 8 -5.07 -17.84 -40.91
C LEU A 8 -4.96 -16.93 -39.68
N ILE A 9 -3.85 -16.20 -39.52
CA ILE A 9 -3.65 -15.25 -38.41
C ILE A 9 -4.62 -14.07 -38.52
N PHE A 10 -4.81 -13.51 -39.72
CA PHE A 10 -5.75 -12.41 -39.96
C PHE A 10 -7.21 -12.82 -39.75
N LEU A 11 -7.60 -14.03 -40.16
CA LEU A 11 -8.95 -14.54 -39.94
C LEU A 11 -9.21 -14.85 -38.45
N CYS A 12 -8.19 -15.30 -37.73
CA CYS A 12 -8.27 -15.56 -36.29
C CYS A 12 -8.48 -14.24 -35.50
N SER A 13 -7.71 -13.19 -35.79
CA SER A 13 -7.87 -11.88 -35.14
C SER A 13 -9.22 -11.23 -35.44
N ILE A 14 -9.71 -11.34 -36.68
CA ILE A 14 -11.05 -10.86 -37.06
C ILE A 14 -12.13 -11.67 -36.32
N PHE A 15 -11.99 -12.99 -36.20
CA PHE A 15 -12.93 -13.83 -35.44
C PHE A 15 -13.03 -13.44 -33.95
N PHE A 16 -11.90 -13.10 -33.32
CA PHE A 16 -11.88 -12.61 -31.94
C PHE A 16 -12.57 -11.26 -31.76
N VAL A 17 -12.44 -10.34 -32.73
CA VAL A 17 -13.10 -9.02 -32.69
C VAL A 17 -14.61 -9.12 -32.93
N VAL A 18 -15.05 -10.01 -33.84
CA VAL A 18 -16.46 -10.13 -34.25
C VAL A 18 -17.31 -10.89 -33.22
N LEU A 19 -16.71 -11.79 -32.44
CA LEU A 19 -17.40 -12.50 -31.34
C LEU A 19 -17.58 -11.67 -30.06
N GLY A 20 -17.18 -10.39 -30.05
CA GLY A 20 -17.35 -9.52 -28.88
C GLY A 20 -16.55 -9.97 -27.66
N MET A 21 -15.56 -10.87 -27.86
CA MET A 21 -14.63 -11.24 -26.81
C MET A 21 -13.67 -10.08 -26.64
N ARG A 22 -14.03 -9.18 -25.71
CA ARG A 22 -13.11 -8.19 -25.16
C ARG A 22 -11.91 -9.00 -24.68
N ILE A 23 -10.78 -8.88 -25.37
CA ILE A 23 -9.51 -9.41 -24.89
C ILE A 23 -9.41 -8.85 -23.47
N PRO A 24 -9.35 -9.69 -22.42
CA PRO A 24 -9.11 -9.17 -21.08
C PRO A 24 -7.83 -8.36 -21.22
N ASP A 25 -7.91 -7.06 -20.94
CA ASP A 25 -6.74 -6.21 -20.96
C ASP A 25 -5.63 -6.99 -20.24
N PRO A 26 -4.42 -7.13 -20.83
CA PRO A 26 -3.33 -7.80 -20.13
C PRO A 26 -3.30 -7.24 -18.72
N PRO A 27 -3.10 -8.04 -17.65
CA PRO A 27 -3.13 -7.51 -16.30
C PRO A 27 -2.18 -6.32 -16.29
N VAL A 28 -2.76 -5.12 -16.22
CA VAL A 28 -2.03 -3.88 -16.04
C VAL A 28 -1.30 -4.18 -14.75
N PHE A 29 0.01 -4.50 -14.81
CA PHE A 29 0.81 -4.76 -13.62
C PHE A 29 0.41 -3.68 -12.61
N ALA A 30 -0.23 -4.09 -11.51
CA ALA A 30 -1.09 -3.29 -10.63
C ALA A 30 -0.87 -1.78 -10.84
N ALA A 31 -1.85 -1.07 -11.41
CA ALA A 31 -1.78 0.38 -11.60
C ALA A 31 -1.09 0.99 -10.38
N VAL A 32 0.06 1.65 -10.58
CA VAL A 32 0.86 2.18 -9.47
C VAL A 32 -0.04 3.16 -8.73
N GLU A 33 -0.62 2.71 -7.62
CA GLU A 33 -1.37 3.57 -6.72
C GLU A 33 -0.36 4.51 -6.11
N HIS A 34 -0.37 5.75 -6.59
CA HIS A 34 0.56 6.78 -6.14
C HIS A 34 -0.02 7.42 -4.88
N TYR A 35 0.40 6.92 -3.72
CA TYR A 35 0.09 7.52 -2.43
C TYR A 35 1.04 8.70 -2.16
N PRO A 36 0.73 9.56 -1.18
CA PRO A 36 1.74 10.45 -0.61
C PRO A 36 2.95 9.66 -0.12
N SER A 37 4.15 10.23 -0.21
CA SER A 37 5.43 9.59 0.18
C SER A 37 5.42 9.02 1.61
N ILE A 38 4.75 9.72 2.53
CA ILE A 38 4.58 9.32 3.94
C ILE A 38 3.88 7.95 4.06
N CYS A 39 2.94 7.64 3.17
CA CYS A 39 2.16 6.40 3.19
C CYS A 39 2.97 5.16 2.75
N TYR A 40 4.17 5.36 2.19
CA TYR A 40 5.10 4.27 1.86
C TYR A 40 6.04 3.90 3.02
N LEU A 41 6.07 4.70 4.09
CA LEU A 41 6.98 4.45 5.21
C LEU A 41 6.47 3.25 6.05
N PRO A 42 7.36 2.37 6.54
CA PRO A 42 6.95 1.28 7.42
C PRO A 42 6.43 1.82 8.77
N PRO A 43 5.61 1.05 9.51
CA PRO A 43 5.27 1.43 10.88
C PRO A 43 6.54 1.47 11.74
N ASP A 44 6.82 2.64 12.32
CA ASP A 44 7.94 2.81 13.25
C ASP A 44 7.41 3.30 14.59
N SER A 45 7.48 2.45 15.62
CA SER A 45 7.03 2.77 16.97
C SER A 45 7.85 3.88 17.64
N GLY A 46 9.06 4.18 17.14
CA GLY A 46 9.93 5.22 17.67
C GLY A 46 10.38 4.87 19.08
N LEU A 47 11.30 3.91 19.22
CA LEU A 47 11.80 3.52 20.54
C LEU A 47 12.73 4.59 21.11
N CYS A 48 12.39 5.10 22.28
CA CYS A 48 13.26 6.04 22.99
C CYS A 48 14.40 5.29 23.68
N PRO A 49 15.64 5.80 23.60
CA PRO A 49 16.68 5.34 24.50
C PRO A 49 16.25 5.67 25.93
N SER A 50 16.01 4.62 26.71
CA SER A 50 15.61 4.76 28.11
C SER A 50 16.72 5.49 28.86
N GLN A 51 16.40 6.64 29.43
CA GLN A 51 17.34 7.37 30.27
C GLN A 51 17.36 6.65 31.64
N ASN A 52 18.40 5.82 31.85
CA ASN A 52 18.78 5.10 33.08
C ASN A 52 18.09 3.73 33.29
N VAL A 53 18.85 2.66 33.09
CA VAL A 53 18.43 1.24 33.13
C VAL A 53 18.61 0.63 34.54
N ASP A 54 18.71 1.47 35.58
CA ASP A 54 19.15 1.02 36.90
C ASP A 54 17.99 0.93 37.90
N ASN A 55 16.80 1.40 37.53
CA ASN A 55 15.57 1.26 38.31
C ASN A 55 14.41 0.97 37.35
N LEU A 56 14.19 -0.31 37.05
CA LEU A 56 12.99 -0.79 36.37
C LEU A 56 11.78 -0.56 37.27
N SER A 57 11.27 0.67 37.29
CA SER A 57 9.84 0.83 37.51
C SER A 57 9.16 0.28 36.26
N GLU A 58 8.24 -0.64 36.47
CA GLU A 58 7.29 -1.14 35.48
C GLU A 58 6.30 -0.03 35.08
N GLU A 59 6.80 1.18 34.81
CA GLU A 59 6.00 2.20 34.16
C GLU A 59 5.96 1.84 32.69
N ALA A 60 4.80 1.35 32.26
CA ALA A 60 4.47 1.18 30.86
C ALA A 60 4.99 2.40 30.10
N SER A 61 5.95 2.18 29.21
CA SER A 61 6.37 3.20 28.24
C SER A 61 5.09 3.83 27.69
N ASP A 62 4.96 5.16 27.75
CA ASP A 62 3.76 5.92 27.35
C ASP A 62 3.47 5.66 25.86
N LEU A 63 2.83 4.52 25.60
CA LEU A 63 2.53 4.01 24.27
C LEU A 63 1.20 4.57 23.87
N GLN A 64 1.24 5.59 23.02
CA GLN A 64 0.04 6.12 22.40
C GLN A 64 -0.39 5.21 21.25
N ILE A 65 -1.69 4.96 21.12
CA ILE A 65 -2.22 4.26 19.94
C ILE A 65 -2.33 5.26 18.79
N ARG A 66 -1.72 4.91 17.66
CA ARG A 66 -1.79 5.65 16.39
C ARG A 66 -2.15 4.70 15.26
N TYR A 67 -2.37 5.22 14.06
CA TYR A 67 -2.68 4.45 12.87
C TYR A 67 -1.59 4.64 11.81
N TYR A 68 -1.16 3.56 11.17
CA TYR A 68 -0.28 3.60 10.00
C TYR A 68 -1.01 3.03 8.80
N PHE A 69 -0.66 3.50 7.60
CA PHE A 69 -1.17 2.97 6.34
C PHE A 69 -0.29 1.80 5.88
N ASP A 70 -0.93 0.68 5.57
CA ASP A 70 -0.31 -0.47 4.93
C ASP A 70 -0.73 -0.51 3.46
N GLN A 71 0.22 -0.20 2.58
CA GLN A 71 0.05 -0.22 1.12
C GLN A 71 -0.32 -1.61 0.56
N THR A 72 0.01 -2.69 1.27
CA THR A 72 -0.24 -4.06 0.81
C THR A 72 -1.72 -4.40 0.90
N THR A 73 -2.35 -3.95 1.98
CA THR A 73 -3.77 -4.17 2.26
C THR A 73 -4.62 -2.96 1.91
N GLN A 74 -3.97 -1.82 1.63
CA GLN A 74 -4.58 -0.51 1.41
C GLN A 74 -5.43 -0.05 2.60
N GLN A 75 -5.05 -0.47 3.81
CA GLN A 75 -5.80 -0.20 5.04
C GLN A 75 -4.93 0.44 6.10
N CYS A 76 -5.60 1.06 7.08
CA CYS A 76 -4.96 1.69 8.21
C CYS A 76 -5.14 0.83 9.46
N TYR A 77 -4.04 0.46 10.10
CA TYR A 77 -4.02 -0.41 11.28
C TYR A 77 -3.51 0.33 12.51
N PRO A 78 -4.04 0.02 13.71
CA PRO A 78 -3.55 0.60 14.94
C PRO A 78 -2.18 0.03 15.31
N PHE A 79 -1.29 0.87 15.86
CA PHE A 79 -0.01 0.47 16.42
C PHE A 79 0.37 1.34 17.61
N GLY A 80 1.17 0.79 18.52
CA GLY A 80 1.65 1.48 19.72
C GLY A 80 2.91 2.27 19.42
N VAL A 81 2.95 3.50 19.92
CA VAL A 81 4.05 4.40 19.64
C VAL A 81 4.52 5.21 20.84
N GLN A 82 5.82 5.49 20.91
CA GLN A 82 6.34 6.43 21.91
C GLN A 82 6.47 7.83 21.30
N SER A 83 6.60 8.82 22.18
CA SER A 83 6.65 10.24 21.83
C SER A 83 8.03 10.72 21.33
N CYS A 84 8.92 9.82 20.92
CA CYS A 84 10.20 10.17 20.34
C CYS A 84 10.53 9.30 19.12
N GLY A 85 11.38 9.80 18.23
CA GLY A 85 11.73 9.08 17.00
C GLY A 85 10.50 8.79 16.13
N GLY A 86 10.53 7.65 15.42
CA GLY A 86 9.44 7.26 14.52
C GLY A 86 9.47 8.01 13.19
N ASN A 87 8.49 7.70 12.35
CA ASN A 87 8.25 8.41 11.10
C ASN A 87 6.81 8.93 11.01
N GLU A 88 6.51 9.65 9.93
CA GLU A 88 5.26 10.38 9.74
C GLU A 88 4.07 9.49 9.33
N ASN A 89 4.27 8.18 9.06
CA ASN A 89 3.15 7.25 8.81
C ASN A 89 2.46 6.89 10.13
N ARG A 90 1.88 7.91 10.76
CA ARG A 90 1.40 7.88 12.14
C ARG A 90 0.31 8.92 12.35
N PHE A 91 -0.92 8.49 12.16
CA PHE A 91 -2.12 9.32 12.26
C PHE A 91 -2.82 9.12 13.60
N ALA A 92 -3.54 10.13 14.08
CA ALA A 92 -4.26 10.05 15.36
C ALA A 92 -5.51 9.16 15.27
N THR A 93 -6.13 9.10 14.09
CA THR A 93 -7.34 8.30 13.87
C THR A 93 -7.25 7.49 12.57
N ARG A 94 -8.01 6.39 12.51
CA ARG A 94 -8.15 5.59 11.29
C ARG A 94 -8.66 6.44 10.12
N ALA A 95 -9.62 7.33 10.36
CA ALA A 95 -10.23 8.17 9.33
C ALA A 95 -9.23 9.18 8.75
N GLU A 96 -8.39 9.78 9.58
CA GLU A 96 -7.32 10.68 9.13
C GLU A 96 -6.32 9.94 8.24
N CYS A 97 -5.85 8.77 8.67
CA CYS A 97 -4.96 7.91 7.89
C CYS A 97 -5.56 7.56 6.52
N GLN A 98 -6.84 7.14 6.51
CA GLN A 98 -7.55 6.79 5.29
C GLN A 98 -7.75 7.99 4.36
N ASN A 99 -8.11 9.15 4.90
CA ASN A 99 -8.29 10.36 4.12
C ASN A 99 -6.97 10.89 3.55
N TYR A 100 -5.87 10.72 4.26
CA TYR A 100 -4.54 11.15 3.83
C TYR A 100 -3.94 10.22 2.78
N CYS A 101 -3.99 8.90 3.02
CA CYS A 101 -3.38 7.88 2.17
C CYS A 101 -4.34 7.27 1.14
N ARG A 102 -5.56 7.80 0.98
CA ARG A 102 -6.41 7.39 -0.15
C ARG A 102 -5.70 7.71 -1.46
N ILE A 103 -5.87 6.83 -2.44
CA ILE A 103 -5.44 7.08 -3.82
C ILE A 103 -6.10 8.38 -4.26
N GLY A 104 -5.30 9.39 -4.59
CA GLY A 104 -5.80 10.58 -5.25
C GLY A 104 -6.30 10.17 -6.62
N VAL A 105 -7.61 10.30 -6.85
CA VAL A 105 -8.22 10.19 -8.19
C VAL A 105 -7.77 11.32 -9.09
#